data_AF-A0A2H9P1Y9-F1
#
_entry.id   AF-A0A2H9P1Y9-F1
#
_cell.length_a   1.000
_cell.length_b   1.000
_cell.length_c   1.000
_cell.angle_alpha   90.00
_cell.angle_beta   90.00
_cell.angle_gamma   90.00
#
_symmetry.space_group_name_H-M   'P 1'
#
loop_
_entity.id
_entity.type
_entity.pdbx_description
1 polymer ?
#
loop_
_entity_poly.entity_id
_entity_poly.type
_entity_poly.pdbx_seq_one_letter_code
_entity_poly.pdbx_strand_id
1 'polypeptide(L)'
;RYDSVGLSQMYSPWFSNMPGSNDPSYWNYKNYYLDTITQKIYTGDFESEEERAKLIQDAIAEGVDQSVRIFIASKIDQFVANEKMEGMINDLGAGVPSRFTSINSRSDDNELVIGVKQIYQGAWNPVMGLSDTYSRQIWGIISDPITFKHPFTGKTFPVRANWDVETAGPNGKLNLPDDAMMWDPITHTWKKVPHGIQATSKVRYDLKFSNWHNGQKMDMNDILYSLYFVMEWGVQTDENDKTYDVEFTSIASQSVKTIIGIEVVDEDTIDVYVNYWHFDEDEIAEWASLWSSMPWEISAAMEQAVLDGKVSFSRSGAINKNVNWISLIIPKDAQMIQNYLNEFNEKKYVPKSLEMFETNTTYFGDRYAVTSEWIKTHNHAVISNGPFYLSAYSPESRTIIVNAFDDQTYPFKLGYWSEFEKTEFPKITNVNVPNIIQKGAGLEIDIDTTHANSILYFLSDSNNNSISESINIDKNSTKIRISGEKIKEFDNGAKDLKIFAISDSVLKPDYYSTSFLIVENNGVLPELNYDDTEFNQNDSFEWVLLIVPTIIIITTIIYIKKRKH
;
A
#
# COMPACT_ATOMS: atom_id res chain seq x y z
N ARG A 1 -4.65 7.32 2.99
CA ARG A 1 -5.07 8.74 3.02
C ARG A 1 -4.27 9.56 2.01
N TYR A 2 -2.94 9.50 2.07
CA TYR A 2 -2.05 10.18 1.14
C TYR A 2 -1.41 9.16 0.17
N ASP A 3 -2.06 8.90 -0.95
CA ASP A 3 -1.45 8.11 -2.03
C ASP A 3 -0.57 9.02 -2.88
N SER A 4 0.72 8.76 -2.91
CA SER A 4 1.71 9.46 -3.75
C SER A 4 2.10 8.66 -5.00
N VAL A 5 1.63 7.41 -5.12
CA VAL A 5 2.11 6.42 -6.09
C VAL A 5 1.07 6.12 -7.16
N GLY A 6 -0.21 6.02 -6.78
CA GLY A 6 -1.27 5.49 -7.64
C GLY A 6 -1.41 6.23 -8.97
N LEU A 7 -1.29 7.56 -8.98
CA LEU A 7 -1.35 8.34 -10.22
C LEU A 7 -0.17 8.04 -11.15
N SER A 8 1.05 7.98 -10.60
CA SER A 8 2.25 7.64 -11.36
C SER A 8 2.17 6.23 -11.92
N GLN A 9 1.75 5.27 -11.10
CA GLN A 9 1.58 3.88 -11.50
C GLN A 9 0.51 3.70 -12.60
N MET A 10 -0.54 4.52 -12.57
CA MET A 10 -1.68 4.38 -13.46
C MET A 10 -1.54 5.15 -14.78
N TYR A 11 -0.82 6.27 -14.77
CA TYR A 11 -0.81 7.20 -15.91
C TYR A 11 0.58 7.67 -16.36
N SER A 12 1.61 7.59 -15.52
CA SER A 12 2.88 8.28 -15.82
C SER A 12 3.96 7.35 -16.37
N PRO A 13 4.57 7.69 -17.53
CA PRO A 13 5.69 6.95 -18.10
C PRO A 13 6.86 6.69 -17.15
N TRP A 14 7.28 7.67 -16.35
CA TRP A 14 8.47 7.55 -15.51
C TRP A 14 8.42 6.39 -14.50
N PHE A 15 7.21 5.92 -14.14
CA PHE A 15 7.01 4.81 -13.21
C PHE A 15 7.26 3.43 -13.84
N SER A 16 7.61 3.36 -15.14
CA SER A 16 7.89 2.13 -15.89
C SER A 16 6.73 1.13 -15.98
N ASN A 17 5.49 1.58 -15.71
CA ASN A 17 4.27 0.76 -15.82
C ASN A 17 3.37 1.15 -17.01
N MET A 18 3.88 2.00 -17.90
CA MET A 18 3.21 2.38 -19.16
C MET A 18 3.68 1.48 -20.31
N PRO A 19 2.97 1.44 -21.46
CA PRO A 19 3.42 0.69 -22.63
C PRO A 19 4.90 0.98 -22.95
N GLY A 20 5.70 -0.09 -23.03
CA GLY A 20 7.15 -0.05 -23.24
C GLY A 20 8.01 -0.21 -21.98
N SER A 21 7.46 -0.01 -20.77
CA SER A 21 8.16 -0.18 -19.48
C SER A 21 9.49 0.60 -19.36
N ASN A 22 9.66 1.69 -20.11
CA ASN A 22 10.92 2.42 -20.29
C ASN A 22 12.09 1.61 -20.87
N ASP A 23 11.82 0.43 -21.42
CA ASP A 23 12.81 -0.37 -22.13
C ASP A 23 13.21 0.35 -23.43
N PRO A 24 14.50 0.70 -23.64
CA PRO A 24 14.95 1.43 -24.81
C PRO A 24 14.78 0.64 -26.12
N SER A 25 14.58 -0.67 -26.05
CA SER A 25 14.30 -1.53 -27.22
C SER A 25 12.83 -1.51 -27.66
N TYR A 26 11.92 -0.96 -26.86
CA TYR A 26 10.48 -0.93 -27.14
C TYR A 26 9.98 0.47 -27.56
N TRP A 27 8.79 0.52 -28.17
CA TRP A 27 8.06 1.79 -28.27
C TRP A 27 7.54 2.17 -26.88
N ASN A 28 7.82 3.39 -26.45
CA ASN A 28 7.46 3.87 -25.12
C ASN A 28 6.42 5.00 -25.21
N TYR A 29 5.35 4.88 -24.43
CA TYR A 29 4.43 5.98 -24.18
C TYR A 29 5.17 7.12 -23.48
N LYS A 30 4.85 8.37 -23.83
CA LYS A 30 5.48 9.58 -23.27
C LYS A 30 4.42 10.63 -22.96
N ASN A 31 4.49 11.21 -21.78
CA ASN A 31 3.71 12.38 -21.39
C ASN A 31 4.52 13.17 -20.34
N TYR A 32 5.21 14.21 -20.81
CA TYR A 32 6.10 15.01 -19.96
C TYR A 32 5.35 15.78 -18.87
N TYR A 33 4.11 16.22 -19.17
CA TYR A 33 3.33 16.97 -18.20
C TYR A 33 2.87 16.08 -17.05
N LEU A 34 2.31 14.90 -17.35
CA LEU A 34 2.01 13.87 -16.33
C LEU A 34 3.25 13.48 -15.55
N ASP A 35 4.38 13.24 -16.23
CA ASP A 35 5.63 12.89 -15.56
C ASP A 35 6.02 13.97 -14.54
N THR A 36 5.99 15.25 -14.96
CA THR A 36 6.35 16.39 -14.10
C THR A 36 5.46 16.47 -12.87
N ILE A 37 4.13 16.54 -13.05
CA ILE A 37 3.22 16.78 -11.92
C ILE A 37 3.13 15.57 -10.98
N THR A 38 3.23 14.35 -11.50
CA THR A 38 3.18 13.15 -10.66
C THR A 38 4.51 12.87 -9.96
N GLN A 39 5.66 13.25 -10.54
CA GLN A 39 6.93 13.28 -9.82
C GLN A 39 6.88 14.27 -8.66
N LYS A 40 6.30 15.47 -8.85
CA LYS A 40 6.13 16.42 -7.75
C LYS A 40 5.33 15.86 -6.57
N ILE A 41 4.21 15.19 -6.87
CA ILE A 41 3.39 14.52 -5.85
C ILE A 41 4.21 13.41 -5.16
N TYR A 42 4.95 12.62 -5.94
CA TYR A 42 5.73 11.49 -5.43
C TYR A 42 6.89 11.94 -4.53
N THR A 43 7.66 12.97 -4.93
CA THR A 43 8.86 13.43 -4.24
C THR A 43 8.63 14.57 -3.24
N GLY A 44 7.37 14.94 -2.97
CA GLY A 44 7.07 16.02 -2.01
C GLY A 44 7.43 17.42 -2.50
N ASP A 45 7.47 17.67 -3.81
CA ASP A 45 7.77 19.00 -4.40
C ASP A 45 6.50 19.87 -4.47
N PHE A 46 6.00 20.23 -3.28
CA PHE A 46 4.88 21.15 -3.05
C PHE A 46 5.07 21.85 -1.70
N GLU A 47 4.45 23.01 -1.51
CA GLU A 47 4.63 23.86 -0.33
C GLU A 47 3.47 23.75 0.68
N SER A 48 2.37 23.07 0.32
CA SER A 48 1.16 22.98 1.14
C SER A 48 0.27 21.78 0.81
N GLU A 49 -0.68 21.45 1.71
CA GLU A 49 -1.71 20.44 1.46
C GLU A 49 -2.62 20.84 0.29
N GLU A 50 -2.94 22.13 0.17
CA GLU A 50 -3.76 22.68 -0.90
C GLU A 50 -3.08 22.57 -2.27
N GLU A 51 -1.77 22.86 -2.35
CA GLU A 51 -1.02 22.69 -3.58
C GLU A 51 -0.94 21.22 -3.98
N ARG A 52 -0.68 20.31 -3.04
CA ARG A 52 -0.71 18.86 -3.29
C ARG A 52 -2.08 18.42 -3.83
N ALA A 53 -3.17 18.90 -3.22
CA ALA A 53 -4.52 18.58 -3.68
C ALA A 53 -4.76 19.06 -5.12
N LYS A 54 -4.27 20.25 -5.47
CA LYS A 54 -4.36 20.77 -6.83
C LYS A 54 -3.55 19.95 -7.83
N LEU A 55 -2.31 19.57 -7.49
CA LEU A 55 -1.49 18.70 -8.33
C LEU A 55 -2.19 17.36 -8.61
N ILE A 56 -2.82 16.77 -7.59
CA ILE A 56 -3.61 15.53 -7.74
C ILE A 56 -4.79 15.74 -8.69
N GLN A 57 -5.54 16.83 -8.55
CA GLN A 57 -6.67 17.14 -9.44
C GLN A 57 -6.21 17.31 -10.89
N ASP A 58 -5.13 18.07 -11.11
CA ASP A 58 -4.55 18.29 -12.44
C ASP A 58 -4.07 16.97 -13.06
N ALA A 59 -3.40 16.11 -12.26
CA ALA A 59 -2.92 14.80 -12.70
C ALA A 59 -4.05 13.81 -13.02
N ILE A 60 -5.14 13.84 -12.26
CA ILE A 60 -6.34 13.03 -12.56
C ILE A 60 -6.98 13.50 -13.87
N ALA A 61 -7.16 14.81 -14.05
CA ALA A 61 -7.77 15.36 -15.25
C ALA A 61 -6.97 15.00 -16.51
N GLU A 62 -5.67 15.23 -16.49
CA GLU A 62 -4.77 14.87 -17.59
C GLU A 62 -4.69 13.36 -17.79
N GLY A 63 -4.59 12.58 -16.71
CA GLY A 63 -4.48 11.13 -16.77
C GLY A 63 -5.71 10.47 -17.40
N VAL A 64 -6.90 11.01 -17.12
CA VAL A 64 -8.16 10.57 -17.75
C VAL A 64 -8.22 11.00 -19.22
N ASP A 65 -7.85 12.23 -19.54
CA ASP A 65 -7.87 12.76 -20.92
C ASP A 65 -6.91 12.00 -21.85
N GLN A 66 -5.69 11.73 -21.37
CA GLN A 66 -4.63 11.03 -22.11
C GLN A 66 -4.53 9.53 -21.79
N SER A 67 -5.59 8.96 -21.20
CA SER A 67 -5.53 7.61 -20.64
C SER A 67 -5.22 6.56 -21.70
N VAL A 68 -4.12 5.83 -21.49
CA VAL A 68 -3.80 4.59 -22.24
C VAL A 68 -4.53 3.37 -21.66
N ARG A 69 -5.39 3.56 -20.65
CA ARG A 69 -6.12 2.53 -19.93
C ARG A 69 -7.63 2.80 -19.96
N ILE A 70 -8.44 1.76 -20.13
CA ILE A 70 -9.90 1.87 -20.05
C ILE A 70 -10.37 1.12 -18.80
N PHE A 71 -10.98 1.85 -17.86
CA PHE A 71 -11.55 1.28 -16.65
C PHE A 71 -12.98 0.81 -16.94
N ILE A 72 -13.16 -0.51 -17.07
CA ILE A 72 -14.43 -1.11 -17.55
C ILE A 72 -15.35 -1.62 -16.42
N ALA A 73 -14.83 -1.83 -15.21
CA ALA A 73 -15.60 -2.38 -14.11
C ALA A 73 -14.95 -2.09 -12.75
N SER A 74 -15.79 -1.91 -11.74
CA SER A 74 -15.45 -2.05 -10.32
C SER A 74 -16.03 -3.37 -9.81
N LYS A 75 -15.33 -4.04 -8.90
CA LYS A 75 -15.76 -5.33 -8.33
C LYS A 75 -15.90 -5.20 -6.82
N ILE A 76 -16.88 -5.93 -6.28
CA ILE A 76 -17.00 -6.16 -4.85
C ILE A 76 -16.41 -7.55 -4.61
N ASP A 77 -15.26 -7.60 -3.94
CA ASP A 77 -14.64 -8.85 -3.53
C ASP A 77 -15.24 -9.30 -2.19
N GLN A 78 -15.76 -10.53 -2.17
CA GLN A 78 -16.34 -11.13 -0.97
C GLN A 78 -15.34 -12.11 -0.36
N PHE A 79 -15.04 -11.89 0.92
CA PHE A 79 -14.23 -12.81 1.73
C PHE A 79 -15.13 -13.52 2.73
N VAL A 80 -14.90 -14.80 2.93
CA VAL A 80 -15.65 -15.64 3.87
C VAL A 80 -14.67 -16.20 4.89
N ALA A 81 -15.00 -16.06 6.16
CA ALA A 81 -14.30 -16.67 7.27
C ALA A 81 -15.26 -17.57 8.05
N ASN A 82 -14.73 -18.59 8.72
CA ASN A 82 -15.52 -19.42 9.62
C ASN A 82 -15.96 -18.57 10.83
N GLU A 83 -17.22 -18.70 11.25
CA GLU A 83 -17.78 -17.94 12.38
C GLU A 83 -17.06 -18.17 13.72
N LYS A 84 -16.31 -19.27 13.84
CA LYS A 84 -15.48 -19.60 15.00
C LYS A 84 -14.12 -18.90 15.01
N MET A 85 -13.75 -18.22 13.92
CA MET A 85 -12.50 -17.46 13.86
C MET A 85 -12.69 -16.12 14.54
N GLU A 86 -11.77 -15.81 15.45
CA GLU A 86 -11.61 -14.49 16.06
C GLU A 86 -10.41 -13.77 15.44
N GLY A 87 -10.29 -12.46 15.67
CA GLY A 87 -9.09 -11.71 15.26
C GLY A 87 -9.04 -11.29 13.79
N MET A 88 -10.13 -11.46 13.04
CA MET A 88 -10.23 -11.04 11.64
C MET A 88 -10.19 -9.52 11.51
N ILE A 89 -9.32 -8.98 10.65
CA ILE A 89 -9.15 -7.52 10.47
C ILE A 89 -9.51 -7.14 9.03
N ASN A 90 -10.58 -6.36 8.88
CA ASN A 90 -11.05 -5.91 7.57
C ASN A 90 -10.49 -4.52 7.23
N ASP A 91 -9.23 -4.51 6.77
CA ASP A 91 -8.56 -3.32 6.25
C ASP A 91 -9.37 -2.67 5.11
N LEU A 92 -9.51 -1.34 5.12
CA LEU A 92 -10.32 -0.63 4.12
C LEU A 92 -9.69 -0.58 2.71
N GLY A 93 -8.37 -0.70 2.60
CA GLY A 93 -7.65 -0.77 1.34
C GLY A 93 -7.40 -2.21 0.89
N ALA A 94 -6.85 -3.04 1.77
CA ALA A 94 -6.43 -4.41 1.44
C ALA A 94 -7.55 -5.45 1.65
N GLY A 95 -8.60 -5.13 2.40
CA GLY A 95 -9.63 -6.06 2.82
C GLY A 95 -9.15 -7.08 3.85
N VAL A 96 -9.91 -8.16 4.00
CA VAL A 96 -9.55 -9.32 4.84
C VAL A 96 -8.17 -9.89 4.52
N PRO A 97 -7.68 -9.94 3.25
CA PRO A 97 -6.33 -10.44 2.96
C PRO A 97 -5.17 -9.53 3.41
N SER A 98 -5.43 -8.47 4.18
CA SER A 98 -4.36 -7.70 4.81
C SER A 98 -3.44 -8.61 5.63
N ARG A 99 -2.18 -8.18 5.81
CA ARG A 99 -1.20 -8.91 6.62
C ARG A 99 -1.70 -9.19 8.05
N PHE A 100 -2.48 -8.26 8.60
CA PHE A 100 -2.91 -8.33 9.99
C PHE A 100 -3.88 -9.47 10.25
N THR A 101 -4.73 -9.82 9.28
CA THR A 101 -5.68 -10.91 9.45
C THR A 101 -4.96 -12.22 9.74
N SER A 102 -4.04 -12.65 8.89
CA SER A 102 -3.35 -13.94 9.08
C SER A 102 -2.49 -13.97 10.35
N ILE A 103 -1.94 -12.82 10.76
CA ILE A 103 -1.13 -12.70 11.98
C ILE A 103 -2.00 -12.73 13.25
N ASN A 104 -3.15 -12.09 13.21
CA ASN A 104 -3.99 -11.86 14.38
C ASN A 104 -5.12 -12.89 14.55
N SER A 105 -5.43 -13.65 13.50
CA SER A 105 -6.48 -14.68 13.50
C SER A 105 -6.24 -15.75 14.58
N ARG A 106 -7.30 -16.12 15.31
CA ARG A 106 -7.25 -17.11 16.39
C ARG A 106 -8.46 -18.05 16.31
N SER A 107 -8.26 -19.31 16.68
CA SER A 107 -9.30 -20.30 16.86
C SER A 107 -8.85 -21.35 17.88
N ASP A 108 -9.72 -22.33 18.17
CA ASP A 108 -9.37 -23.51 18.99
C ASP A 108 -8.43 -24.50 18.26
N ASP A 109 -8.17 -24.28 16.97
CA ASP A 109 -7.31 -25.12 16.14
C ASP A 109 -5.91 -24.52 16.01
N ASN A 110 -4.89 -25.39 15.92
CA ASN A 110 -3.49 -24.97 15.72
C ASN A 110 -3.15 -24.68 14.24
N GLU A 111 -4.11 -24.83 13.33
CA GLU A 111 -3.92 -24.67 11.88
C GLU A 111 -4.96 -23.70 11.32
N LEU A 112 -4.48 -22.71 10.56
CA LEU A 112 -5.32 -21.78 9.80
C LEU A 112 -5.22 -22.09 8.31
N VAL A 113 -6.32 -22.60 7.74
CA VAL A 113 -6.40 -22.90 6.30
C VAL A 113 -6.99 -21.71 5.54
N ILE A 114 -6.18 -21.08 4.70
CA ILE A 114 -6.59 -19.93 3.88
C ILE A 114 -6.73 -20.38 2.42
N GLY A 115 -7.96 -20.32 1.90
CA GLY A 115 -8.23 -20.56 0.48
C GLY A 115 -7.77 -19.38 -0.37
N VAL A 116 -6.81 -19.60 -1.26
CA VAL A 116 -6.33 -18.58 -2.22
C VAL A 116 -6.65 -18.99 -3.66
N LYS A 117 -6.86 -18.01 -4.53
CA LYS A 117 -7.09 -18.26 -5.96
C LYS A 117 -5.84 -18.81 -6.65
N GLN A 118 -4.66 -18.34 -6.25
CA GLN A 118 -3.34 -18.80 -6.71
C GLN A 118 -2.34 -18.68 -5.55
N ILE A 119 -1.33 -19.54 -5.53
CA ILE A 119 -0.31 -19.54 -4.47
C ILE A 119 0.92 -18.68 -4.79
N TYR A 120 1.20 -18.39 -6.06
CA TYR A 120 2.18 -17.40 -6.52
C TYR A 120 2.03 -17.15 -8.03
N GLN A 121 2.48 -16.00 -8.52
CA GLN A 121 2.65 -15.72 -9.96
C GLN A 121 4.01 -15.10 -10.30
N GLY A 122 4.51 -14.22 -9.43
CA GLY A 122 5.78 -13.54 -9.57
C GLY A 122 6.93 -14.28 -8.91
N ALA A 123 8.15 -13.81 -9.19
CA ALA A 123 9.34 -14.32 -8.53
C ALA A 123 9.44 -13.80 -7.08
N TRP A 124 9.91 -14.64 -6.17
CA TRP A 124 10.12 -14.27 -4.77
C TRP A 124 11.50 -13.67 -4.58
N ASN A 125 11.68 -12.42 -5.03
CA ASN A 125 12.82 -11.58 -4.68
C ASN A 125 12.32 -10.16 -4.32
N PRO A 126 12.64 -9.61 -3.15
CA PRO A 126 12.27 -8.26 -2.75
C PRO A 126 12.82 -7.08 -3.56
N VAL A 127 13.73 -7.29 -4.52
CA VAL A 127 14.29 -6.19 -5.33
C VAL A 127 13.32 -5.77 -6.43
N MET A 128 12.96 -6.69 -7.33
CA MET A 128 11.99 -6.47 -8.41
C MET A 128 11.10 -7.69 -8.67
N GLY A 129 10.93 -8.52 -7.65
CA GLY A 129 9.95 -9.60 -7.57
C GLY A 129 8.73 -9.19 -6.75
N LEU A 130 8.05 -10.17 -6.15
CA LEU A 130 6.88 -10.01 -5.27
C LEU A 130 5.86 -9.02 -5.84
N SER A 131 5.63 -9.09 -7.15
CA SER A 131 4.85 -8.08 -7.88
C SER A 131 3.37 -8.43 -8.00
N ASP A 132 2.98 -9.65 -7.64
CA ASP A 132 1.60 -10.12 -7.63
C ASP A 132 0.99 -10.13 -6.22
N THR A 133 -0.33 -9.98 -6.14
CA THR A 133 -1.05 -9.95 -4.86
C THR A 133 -0.90 -11.23 -4.05
N TYR A 134 -0.76 -12.40 -4.69
CA TYR A 134 -0.70 -13.68 -3.99
C TYR A 134 0.64 -13.86 -3.26
N SER A 135 1.75 -13.55 -3.92
CA SER A 135 3.07 -13.58 -3.27
C SER A 135 3.19 -12.50 -2.20
N ARG A 136 2.67 -11.27 -2.43
CA ARG A 136 2.70 -10.20 -1.43
C ARG A 136 1.92 -10.51 -0.15
N GLN A 137 0.77 -11.17 -0.26
CA GLN A 137 -0.03 -11.55 0.91
C GLN A 137 0.74 -12.50 1.83
N ILE A 138 1.42 -13.49 1.26
CA ILE A 138 2.23 -14.44 2.03
C ILE A 138 3.52 -13.78 2.52
N TRP A 139 4.18 -12.98 1.68
CA TRP A 139 5.35 -12.23 2.08
C TRP A 139 5.07 -11.27 3.24
N GLY A 140 3.89 -10.64 3.27
CA GLY A 140 3.50 -9.70 4.33
C GLY A 140 3.40 -10.29 5.74
N ILE A 141 3.35 -11.62 5.87
CA ILE A 141 3.44 -12.33 7.16
C ILE A 141 4.79 -13.00 7.40
N ILE A 142 5.61 -13.11 6.36
CA ILE A 142 6.99 -13.61 6.44
C ILE A 142 7.95 -12.46 6.77
N SER A 143 7.67 -11.25 6.29
CA SER A 143 8.51 -10.07 6.44
C SER A 143 7.76 -8.96 7.15
N ASP A 144 8.36 -8.45 8.22
CA ASP A 144 7.92 -7.23 8.86
C ASP A 144 8.56 -6.01 8.18
N PRO A 145 7.77 -5.03 7.75
CA PRO A 145 8.27 -3.74 7.27
C PRO A 145 8.65 -2.83 8.44
N ILE A 146 9.40 -1.78 8.18
CA ILE A 146 9.68 -0.71 9.16
C ILE A 146 8.44 0.10 9.52
N THR A 147 7.60 0.42 8.53
CA THR A 147 6.34 1.14 8.69
C THR A 147 5.22 0.40 7.95
N PHE A 148 3.96 0.74 8.22
CA PHE A 148 2.83 0.27 7.43
C PHE A 148 1.72 1.32 7.39
N LYS A 149 0.74 1.15 6.49
CA LYS A 149 -0.46 1.99 6.46
C LYS A 149 -1.50 1.44 7.44
N HIS A 150 -2.01 2.30 8.31
CA HIS A 150 -3.00 1.94 9.30
C HIS A 150 -4.29 1.48 8.60
N PRO A 151 -4.86 0.32 8.96
CA PRO A 151 -5.89 -0.37 8.15
C PRO A 151 -7.18 0.43 7.97
N PHE A 152 -7.44 1.40 8.84
CA PHE A 152 -8.68 2.19 8.81
C PHE A 152 -8.48 3.66 8.52
N THR A 153 -7.33 4.24 8.86
CA THR A 153 -7.04 5.68 8.63
C THR A 153 -6.17 5.89 7.41
N GLY A 154 -5.49 4.84 6.92
CA GLY A 154 -4.52 4.90 5.84
C GLY A 154 -3.38 5.90 6.08
N LYS A 155 -3.11 6.25 7.34
CA LYS A 155 -1.92 7.01 7.77
C LYS A 155 -0.75 6.05 7.94
N THR A 156 0.47 6.53 7.75
CA THR A 156 1.67 5.77 8.11
C THR A 156 1.75 5.62 9.62
N PHE A 157 2.16 4.44 10.08
CA PHE A 157 2.43 4.21 11.49
C PHE A 157 3.62 3.24 11.66
N PRO A 158 4.30 3.29 12.82
CA PRO A 158 5.49 2.49 13.08
C PRO A 158 5.20 1.00 13.25
N VAL A 159 6.06 0.16 12.68
CA VAL A 159 6.10 -1.28 12.93
C VAL A 159 7.46 -1.64 13.55
N ARG A 160 8.52 -1.76 12.74
CA ARG A 160 9.86 -2.16 13.19
C ARG A 160 10.81 -1.01 13.53
N ALA A 161 10.29 0.20 13.66
CA ALA A 161 11.03 1.32 14.23
C ALA A 161 10.10 2.22 15.03
N ASN A 162 10.66 2.99 15.95
CA ASN A 162 10.08 4.28 16.34
C ASN A 162 10.87 5.39 15.63
N TRP A 163 10.30 6.58 15.49
CA TRP A 163 11.02 7.70 14.88
C TRP A 163 10.71 9.03 15.52
N ASP A 164 11.64 9.96 15.33
CA ASP A 164 11.49 11.39 15.59
C ASP A 164 11.83 12.15 14.29
N VAL A 165 10.94 13.06 13.89
CA VAL A 165 11.08 13.84 12.65
C VAL A 165 11.43 15.28 12.99
N GLU A 166 12.53 15.75 12.43
CA GLU A 166 12.90 17.16 12.42
C GLU A 166 12.80 17.68 10.98
N THR A 167 11.99 18.70 10.74
CA THR A 167 11.86 19.30 9.41
C THR A 167 11.96 20.81 9.45
N ALA A 168 12.63 21.40 8.45
CA ALA A 168 12.70 22.84 8.28
C ALA A 168 11.51 23.40 7.46
N GLY A 169 10.54 22.56 7.12
CA GLY A 169 9.43 22.92 6.23
C GLY A 169 9.86 22.94 4.75
N PRO A 170 8.95 23.29 3.82
CA PRO A 170 9.22 23.18 2.38
C PRO A 170 10.30 24.16 1.89
N ASN A 171 10.50 25.27 2.61
CA ASN A 171 11.40 26.36 2.23
C ASN A 171 12.68 26.45 3.08
N GLY A 172 12.76 25.70 4.18
CA GLY A 172 13.89 25.74 5.10
C GLY A 172 14.94 24.67 4.80
N LYS A 173 16.06 24.73 5.53
CA LYS A 173 17.15 23.76 5.44
C LYS A 173 17.78 23.47 6.79
N LEU A 174 18.15 22.21 7.00
CA LEU A 174 18.84 21.67 8.17
C LEU A 174 20.30 21.36 7.81
N ASN A 175 21.21 21.68 8.73
CA ASN A 175 22.60 21.28 8.59
C ASN A 175 22.77 19.81 8.97
N LEU A 176 23.65 19.11 8.24
CA LEU A 176 24.10 17.77 8.59
C LEU A 176 25.35 17.85 9.49
N PRO A 177 25.61 16.83 10.31
CA PRO A 177 26.85 16.71 11.06
C PRO A 177 28.04 16.35 10.15
N ASP A 178 29.26 16.66 10.59
CA ASP A 178 30.51 16.52 9.80
C ASP A 178 30.94 15.06 9.54
N ASP A 179 30.32 14.11 10.22
CA ASP A 179 30.51 12.67 10.08
C ASP A 179 29.39 11.98 9.31
N ALA A 180 28.35 12.71 8.90
CA ALA A 180 27.34 12.20 7.98
C ALA A 180 28.01 11.62 6.74
N MET A 181 27.53 10.46 6.30
CA MET A 181 28.12 9.72 5.20
C MET A 181 27.09 9.23 4.18
N MET A 182 27.56 8.93 2.98
CA MET A 182 26.76 8.37 1.90
C MET A 182 27.60 7.43 1.04
N TRP A 183 26.97 6.39 0.50
CA TRP A 183 27.59 5.53 -0.50
C TRP A 183 27.73 6.29 -1.83
N ASP A 184 28.94 6.31 -2.38
CA ASP A 184 29.22 6.87 -3.70
C ASP A 184 29.33 5.74 -4.73
N PRO A 185 28.34 5.57 -5.63
CA PRO A 185 28.33 4.50 -6.62
C PRO A 185 29.40 4.67 -7.71
N ILE A 186 30.01 5.86 -7.87
CA ILE A 186 31.07 6.08 -8.87
C ILE A 186 32.41 5.53 -8.36
N THR A 187 32.68 5.69 -7.07
CA THR A 187 33.93 5.19 -6.47
C THR A 187 33.75 3.88 -5.72
N HIS A 188 32.51 3.42 -5.60
CA HIS A 188 32.07 2.26 -4.84
C HIS A 188 32.61 2.31 -3.41
N THR A 189 32.46 3.45 -2.71
CA THR A 189 32.92 3.61 -1.33
C THR A 189 31.99 4.50 -0.54
N TRP A 190 31.91 4.30 0.76
CA TRP A 190 31.29 5.26 1.67
C TRP A 190 32.18 6.49 1.80
N LYS A 191 31.57 7.67 1.67
CA LYS A 191 32.24 8.96 1.80
C LYS A 191 31.50 9.85 2.77
N LYS A 192 32.24 10.71 3.45
CA LYS A 192 31.65 11.83 4.19
C LYS A 192 30.90 12.74 3.23
N VAL A 193 29.72 13.17 3.65
CA VAL A 193 28.99 14.23 2.96
C VAL A 193 29.82 15.52 3.07
N PRO A 194 30.04 16.27 1.97
CA PRO A 194 30.79 17.51 2.02
C PRO A 194 30.18 18.52 3.00
N HIS A 195 31.03 19.18 3.79
CA HIS A 195 30.59 20.23 4.73
C HIS A 195 29.78 21.33 4.01
N GLY A 196 28.67 21.74 4.62
CA GLY A 196 27.78 22.78 4.11
C GLY A 196 26.66 22.27 3.18
N ILE A 197 26.63 20.97 2.87
CA ILE A 197 25.43 20.34 2.32
C ILE A 197 24.33 20.34 3.39
N GLN A 198 23.09 20.55 2.95
CA GLN A 198 21.93 20.67 3.82
C GLN A 198 20.79 19.76 3.34
N ALA A 199 19.90 19.39 4.25
CA ALA A 199 18.69 18.60 3.97
C ALA A 199 17.41 19.40 4.30
N THR A 200 16.26 18.95 3.82
CA THR A 200 14.97 19.53 4.18
C THR A 200 14.47 18.96 5.52
N SER A 201 14.65 17.65 5.70
CA SER A 201 14.20 16.93 6.89
C SER A 201 15.26 15.92 7.36
N LYS A 202 15.24 15.59 8.64
CA LYS A 202 16.00 14.53 9.29
C LYS A 202 15.01 13.62 10.01
N VAL A 203 15.19 12.32 9.87
CA VAL A 203 14.44 11.32 10.65
C VAL A 203 15.42 10.50 11.45
N ARG A 204 15.25 10.50 12.77
CA ARG A 204 15.97 9.60 13.68
C ARG A 204 15.14 8.35 13.88
N TYR A 205 15.65 7.20 13.45
CA TYR A 205 15.01 5.91 13.70
C TYR A 205 15.66 5.20 14.87
N ASP A 206 14.82 4.65 15.74
CA ASP A 206 15.16 3.65 16.75
C ASP A 206 14.62 2.29 16.26
N LEU A 207 15.51 1.42 15.80
CA LEU A 207 15.20 0.20 15.06
C LEU A 207 14.96 -1.00 15.99
N LYS A 208 13.84 -1.71 15.77
CA LYS A 208 13.49 -2.92 16.51
C LYS A 208 14.07 -4.15 15.82
N PHE A 209 15.32 -4.47 16.11
CA PHE A 209 15.96 -5.69 15.64
C PHE A 209 15.46 -6.96 16.35
N SER A 210 15.45 -8.07 15.62
CA SER A 210 15.19 -9.43 16.14
C SER A 210 16.10 -10.41 15.41
N ASN A 211 15.99 -11.70 15.71
CA ASN A 211 16.58 -12.72 14.85
C ASN A 211 15.83 -12.78 13.51
N TRP A 212 16.59 -13.00 12.44
CA TRP A 212 16.12 -13.52 11.17
C TRP A 212 15.62 -14.97 11.35
N HIS A 213 14.82 -15.48 10.41
CA HIS A 213 14.27 -16.86 10.48
C HIS A 213 15.34 -17.96 10.57
N ASN A 214 16.56 -17.70 10.09
CA ASN A 214 17.70 -18.61 10.22
C ASN A 214 18.39 -18.55 11.61
N GLY A 215 17.87 -17.73 12.54
CA GLY A 215 18.40 -17.54 13.89
C GLY A 215 19.55 -16.54 14.01
N GLN A 216 19.99 -15.91 12.91
CA GLN A 216 21.01 -14.86 12.98
C GLN A 216 20.40 -13.54 13.48
N LYS A 217 21.10 -12.83 14.37
CA LYS A 217 20.65 -11.53 14.86
C LYS A 217 20.69 -10.51 13.72
N MET A 218 19.63 -9.71 13.59
CA MET A 218 19.65 -8.47 12.81
C MET A 218 20.60 -7.45 13.43
N ASP A 219 21.26 -6.65 12.59
CA ASP A 219 22.12 -5.56 13.04
C ASP A 219 22.16 -4.41 12.01
N MET A 220 22.91 -3.35 12.33
CA MET A 220 23.06 -2.18 11.48
C MET A 220 23.69 -2.51 10.11
N ASN A 221 24.47 -3.60 9.96
CA ASN A 221 25.02 -3.97 8.66
C ASN A 221 23.91 -4.41 7.69
N ASP A 222 22.82 -5.01 8.16
CA ASP A 222 21.66 -5.32 7.32
C ASP A 222 21.04 -4.03 6.72
N ILE A 223 20.98 -2.95 7.51
CA ILE A 223 20.43 -1.65 7.10
C ILE A 223 21.39 -0.92 6.15
N LEU A 224 22.68 -0.89 6.49
CA LEU A 224 23.72 -0.26 5.68
C LEU A 224 23.87 -0.94 4.33
N TYR A 225 23.77 -2.27 4.27
CA TYR A 225 23.75 -2.99 3.00
C TYR A 225 22.51 -2.64 2.17
N SER A 226 21.33 -2.49 2.79
CA SER A 226 20.12 -2.06 2.08
C SER A 226 20.26 -0.65 1.49
N LEU A 227 20.85 0.30 2.23
CA LEU A 227 21.13 1.64 1.71
C LEU A 227 22.16 1.59 0.57
N TYR A 228 23.26 0.86 0.76
CA TYR A 228 24.25 0.61 -0.28
C TYR A 228 23.58 0.13 -1.57
N PHE A 229 22.75 -0.90 -1.48
CA PHE A 229 22.12 -1.52 -2.64
C PHE A 229 21.26 -0.51 -3.40
N VAL A 230 20.46 0.30 -2.70
CA VAL A 230 19.63 1.35 -3.32
C VAL A 230 20.49 2.41 -4.02
N MET A 231 21.59 2.84 -3.40
CA MET A 231 22.48 3.85 -3.98
C MET A 231 23.28 3.33 -5.17
N GLU A 232 23.75 2.09 -5.10
CA GLU A 232 24.51 1.42 -6.17
C GLU A 232 23.62 1.10 -7.38
N TRP A 233 22.43 0.53 -7.15
CA TRP A 233 21.53 0.10 -8.23
C TRP A 233 20.57 1.20 -8.70
N GLY A 234 20.46 2.30 -7.95
CA GLY A 234 19.62 3.45 -8.27
C GLY A 234 20.29 4.51 -9.15
N VAL A 235 21.59 4.37 -9.43
CA VAL A 235 22.36 5.29 -10.28
C VAL A 235 23.02 4.50 -11.40
N GLN A 236 22.71 4.83 -12.65
CA GLN A 236 23.49 4.35 -13.78
C GLN A 236 24.74 5.23 -13.92
N THR A 237 25.91 4.68 -13.63
CA THR A 237 27.19 5.41 -13.67
C THR A 237 27.73 5.57 -15.09
N ASP A 238 27.59 4.53 -15.92
CA ASP A 238 27.90 4.56 -17.35
C ASP A 238 27.11 3.51 -18.18
N GLU A 239 27.36 3.43 -19.48
CA GLU A 239 26.64 2.53 -20.40
C GLU A 239 26.93 1.03 -20.17
N ASN A 240 28.06 0.70 -19.53
CA ASN A 240 28.48 -0.67 -19.22
C ASN A 240 28.24 -1.05 -17.75
N ASP A 241 27.53 -0.19 -17.01
CA ASP A 241 27.22 -0.40 -15.62
C ASP A 241 26.43 -1.70 -15.42
N LYS A 242 26.99 -2.61 -14.62
CA LYS A 242 26.40 -3.92 -14.34
C LYS A 242 25.38 -3.87 -13.21
N THR A 243 25.38 -2.81 -12.38
CA THR A 243 24.39 -2.57 -11.32
C THR A 243 23.23 -1.74 -11.85
N TYR A 244 22.80 -2.01 -13.08
CA TYR A 244 21.67 -1.36 -13.71
C TYR A 244 20.55 -2.37 -14.01
N ASP A 245 19.35 -2.06 -13.52
CA ASP A 245 18.11 -2.75 -13.85
C ASP A 245 17.05 -1.70 -14.18
N VAL A 246 16.54 -1.69 -15.41
CA VAL A 246 15.68 -0.60 -15.91
C VAL A 246 14.43 -0.38 -15.04
N GLU A 247 13.82 -1.43 -14.50
CA GLU A 247 12.64 -1.32 -13.65
C GLU A 247 13.03 -0.82 -12.26
N PHE A 248 14.05 -1.42 -11.64
CA PHE A 248 14.52 -1.01 -10.31
C PHE A 248 15.07 0.42 -10.31
N THR A 249 16.03 0.72 -11.18
CA THR A 249 16.74 2.00 -11.25
C THR A 249 15.78 3.16 -11.49
N SER A 250 14.75 2.99 -12.31
CA SER A 250 13.75 4.04 -12.56
C SER A 250 13.03 4.48 -11.28
N ILE A 251 12.66 3.51 -10.42
CA ILE A 251 11.97 3.75 -9.16
C ILE A 251 12.98 4.28 -8.11
N ALA A 252 14.08 3.56 -7.92
CA ALA A 252 15.10 3.87 -6.91
C ALA A 252 15.75 5.25 -7.12
N SER A 253 15.89 5.70 -8.38
CA SER A 253 16.51 7.00 -8.70
C SER A 253 15.80 8.20 -8.05
N GLN A 254 14.52 8.09 -7.73
CA GLN A 254 13.79 9.15 -7.03
C GLN A 254 14.22 9.23 -5.56
N SER A 255 14.27 8.08 -4.87
CA SER A 255 14.77 8.01 -3.50
C SER A 255 16.23 8.47 -3.42
N VAL A 256 17.10 7.97 -4.31
CA VAL A 256 18.52 8.35 -4.38
C VAL A 256 18.74 9.85 -4.51
N LYS A 257 17.90 10.57 -5.27
CA LYS A 257 18.01 12.04 -5.40
C LYS A 257 17.67 12.79 -4.11
N THR A 258 16.89 12.17 -3.24
CA THR A 258 16.41 12.81 -2.02
C THR A 258 17.26 12.48 -0.79
N ILE A 259 17.86 11.29 -0.70
CA ILE A 259 18.70 10.94 0.46
C ILE A 259 20.05 11.66 0.35
N ILE A 260 20.37 12.46 1.37
CA ILE A 260 21.55 13.33 1.40
C ILE A 260 22.69 12.70 2.19
N GLY A 261 22.37 11.97 3.26
CA GLY A 261 23.34 11.34 4.13
C GLY A 261 22.68 10.56 5.25
N ILE A 262 23.49 9.73 5.91
CA ILE A 262 23.14 9.05 7.15
C ILE A 262 24.18 9.31 8.23
N GLU A 263 23.77 9.20 9.49
CA GLU A 263 24.65 9.13 10.66
C GLU A 263 24.21 7.93 11.51
N VAL A 264 25.10 6.95 11.69
CA VAL A 264 24.85 5.82 12.61
C VAL A 264 25.14 6.32 14.02
N VAL A 265 24.10 6.42 14.85
CA VAL A 265 24.19 7.01 16.18
C VAL A 265 24.69 5.96 17.19
N ASP A 266 24.16 4.74 17.12
CA ASP A 266 24.57 3.60 17.94
C ASP A 266 24.20 2.25 17.26
N GLU A 267 23.98 1.18 18.04
CA GLU A 267 23.77 -0.17 17.51
C GLU A 267 22.45 -0.37 16.76
N ASP A 268 21.42 0.40 17.11
CA ASP A 268 20.07 0.32 16.54
C ASP A 268 19.45 1.68 16.19
N THR A 269 20.18 2.78 16.41
CA THR A 269 19.74 4.13 16.07
C THR A 269 20.49 4.71 14.85
N ILE A 270 19.74 5.26 13.90
CA ILE A 270 20.27 5.90 12.69
C ILE A 270 19.51 7.18 12.35
N ASP A 271 20.24 8.25 12.02
CA ASP A 271 19.69 9.47 11.46
C ASP A 271 19.77 9.42 9.93
N VAL A 272 18.66 9.72 9.27
CA VAL A 272 18.54 9.78 7.81
C VAL A 272 18.15 11.19 7.39
N TYR A 273 18.99 11.81 6.57
CA TYR A 273 18.79 13.18 6.10
C TYR A 273 18.27 13.18 4.66
N VAL A 274 17.12 13.81 4.43
CA VAL A 274 16.44 13.81 3.13
C VAL A 274 16.05 15.22 2.67
N ASN A 275 16.16 15.46 1.36
CA ASN A 275 15.50 16.57 0.67
C ASN A 275 14.05 16.18 0.32
N TYR A 276 13.25 15.94 1.36
CA TYR A 276 11.83 15.61 1.24
C TYR A 276 11.03 16.34 2.33
N TRP A 277 9.84 16.79 1.99
CA TRP A 277 8.89 17.39 2.92
C TRP A 277 7.46 16.90 2.65
N HIS A 278 6.70 16.75 3.73
CA HIS A 278 5.26 16.55 3.71
C HIS A 278 4.67 17.27 4.93
N PHE A 279 3.43 17.73 4.84
CA PHE A 279 2.73 18.38 5.97
C PHE A 279 2.32 17.39 7.09
N ASP A 280 2.47 16.08 6.83
CA ASP A 280 2.29 15.00 7.79
C ASP A 280 3.67 14.35 8.01
N GLU A 281 4.19 14.43 9.23
CA GLU A 281 5.53 13.97 9.58
C GLU A 281 5.69 12.46 9.39
N ASP A 282 4.62 11.68 9.54
CA ASP A 282 4.67 10.23 9.35
C ASP A 282 4.93 9.85 7.88
N GLU A 283 4.56 10.71 6.92
CA GLU A 283 4.90 10.51 5.50
C GLU A 283 6.38 10.88 5.22
N ILE A 284 6.97 11.81 5.98
CA ILE A 284 8.42 12.07 5.94
C ILE A 284 9.19 10.86 6.47
N ALA A 285 8.73 10.27 7.58
CA ALA A 285 9.30 9.05 8.13
C ALA A 285 9.10 7.83 7.23
N GLU A 286 8.01 7.72 6.47
CA GLU A 286 7.92 6.66 5.48
C GLU A 286 8.94 6.83 4.35
N TRP A 287 9.05 8.06 3.82
CA TRP A 287 9.93 8.36 2.70
C TRP A 287 11.40 8.15 3.04
N ALA A 288 11.84 8.58 4.22
CA ALA A 288 13.21 8.45 4.68
C ALA A 288 13.53 7.06 5.25
N SER A 289 12.60 6.10 5.18
CA SER A 289 12.77 4.83 5.86
C SER A 289 13.87 3.97 5.23
N LEU A 290 14.75 3.43 6.06
CA LEU A 290 15.79 2.47 5.68
C LEU A 290 15.53 1.17 6.42
N TRP A 291 15.25 0.10 5.67
CA TRP A 291 14.94 -1.20 6.25
C TRP A 291 15.34 -2.33 5.34
N SER A 292 15.80 -3.43 5.93
CA SER A 292 16.04 -4.67 5.18
C SER A 292 14.91 -5.67 5.40
N SER A 293 14.45 -6.26 4.30
CA SER A 293 13.44 -7.32 4.31
C SER A 293 14.04 -8.73 4.32
N MET A 294 15.36 -8.86 4.24
CA MET A 294 16.08 -10.13 4.31
C MET A 294 17.51 -9.93 4.85
N PRO A 295 18.22 -10.98 5.27
CA PRO A 295 19.63 -10.88 5.65
C PRO A 295 20.51 -10.37 4.50
N TRP A 296 21.46 -9.48 4.79
CA TRP A 296 22.34 -8.90 3.77
C TRP A 296 23.10 -9.95 2.95
N GLU A 297 23.42 -11.12 3.54
CA GLU A 297 24.17 -12.17 2.83
C GLU A 297 23.37 -12.82 1.70
N ILE A 298 22.04 -12.87 1.81
CA ILE A 298 21.18 -13.32 0.70
C ILE A 298 21.17 -12.28 -0.40
N SER A 299 21.03 -11.00 -0.05
CA SER A 299 21.09 -9.90 -0.99
C SER A 299 22.42 -9.87 -1.75
N ALA A 300 23.54 -10.05 -1.06
CA ALA A 300 24.87 -10.14 -1.67
C ALA A 300 25.03 -11.33 -2.62
N ALA A 301 24.49 -12.49 -2.25
CA ALA A 301 24.52 -13.67 -3.12
C ALA A 301 23.63 -13.49 -4.37
N MET A 302 22.46 -12.86 -4.22
CA MET A 302 21.60 -12.52 -5.37
C MET A 302 22.26 -11.50 -6.29
N GLU A 303 22.83 -10.43 -5.71
CA GLU A 303 23.55 -9.39 -6.42
C GLU A 303 24.68 -10.01 -7.27
N GLN A 304 25.52 -10.84 -6.66
CA GLN A 304 26.61 -11.50 -7.38
C GLN A 304 26.09 -12.42 -8.50
N ALA A 305 24.97 -13.12 -8.30
CA ALA A 305 24.34 -13.93 -9.34
C ALA A 305 23.86 -13.11 -10.55
N VAL A 306 23.37 -11.88 -10.31
CA VAL A 306 22.98 -10.95 -11.37
C VAL A 306 24.21 -10.35 -12.07
N LEU A 307 25.23 -9.95 -11.31
CA LEU A 307 26.49 -9.42 -11.85
C LEU A 307 27.24 -10.43 -12.74
N ASP A 308 27.13 -11.72 -12.41
CA ASP A 308 27.66 -12.83 -13.20
C ASP A 308 26.78 -13.17 -14.42
N GLY A 309 25.63 -12.50 -14.58
CA GLY A 309 24.70 -12.70 -15.69
C GLY A 309 23.97 -14.04 -15.65
N LYS A 310 23.77 -14.65 -14.47
CA LYS A 310 23.06 -15.94 -14.34
C LYS A 310 21.55 -15.77 -14.18
N VAL A 311 21.12 -14.64 -13.63
CA VAL A 311 19.73 -14.30 -13.31
C VAL A 311 19.49 -12.79 -13.43
N SER A 312 18.24 -12.36 -13.33
CA SER A 312 17.85 -10.94 -13.28
C SER A 312 16.89 -10.68 -12.12
N PHE A 313 16.94 -9.48 -11.54
CA PHE A 313 16.02 -9.03 -10.49
C PHE A 313 14.63 -8.75 -11.03
N SER A 314 14.53 -8.06 -12.18
CA SER A 314 13.25 -7.74 -12.83
C SER A 314 12.83 -8.74 -13.90
N ARG A 315 11.54 -8.72 -14.22
CA ARG A 315 10.96 -9.58 -15.26
C ARG A 315 11.40 -9.15 -16.67
N SER A 316 11.39 -7.85 -16.97
CA SER A 316 11.87 -7.36 -18.28
C SER A 316 13.37 -7.64 -18.44
N GLY A 317 14.17 -7.42 -17.40
CA GLY A 317 15.60 -7.75 -17.40
C GLY A 317 15.87 -9.23 -17.66
N ALA A 318 15.07 -10.13 -17.06
CA ALA A 318 15.16 -11.58 -17.30
C ALA A 318 14.89 -11.94 -18.77
N ILE A 319 13.84 -11.35 -19.36
CA ILE A 319 13.48 -11.55 -20.78
C ILE A 319 14.60 -11.05 -21.69
N ASN A 320 15.08 -9.83 -21.47
CA ASN A 320 16.08 -9.18 -22.32
C ASN A 320 17.44 -9.88 -22.28
N LYS A 321 17.88 -10.29 -21.09
CA LYS A 321 19.15 -11.00 -20.90
C LYS A 321 19.03 -12.51 -21.20
N ASN A 322 17.81 -13.01 -21.47
CA ASN A 322 17.50 -14.43 -21.65
C ASN A 322 18.00 -15.31 -20.48
N VAL A 323 17.71 -14.86 -19.27
CA VAL A 323 18.05 -15.52 -17.99
C VAL A 323 16.81 -15.71 -17.13
N ASN A 324 16.93 -16.44 -16.02
CA ASN A 324 15.81 -16.61 -15.10
C ASN A 324 15.54 -15.31 -14.30
N TRP A 325 14.27 -15.04 -14.05
CA TRP A 325 13.84 -14.06 -13.04
C TRP A 325 14.01 -14.70 -11.65
N ILE A 326 14.98 -14.24 -10.87
CA ILE A 326 15.42 -14.93 -9.64
C ILE A 326 14.27 -15.06 -8.63
N SER A 327 14.05 -16.27 -8.14
CA SER A 327 12.99 -16.55 -7.17
C SER A 327 13.48 -17.40 -6.01
N LEU A 328 13.57 -16.83 -4.81
CA LEU A 328 14.14 -17.49 -3.62
C LEU A 328 13.32 -18.70 -3.15
N ILE A 329 12.04 -18.79 -3.52
CA ILE A 329 11.17 -19.93 -3.22
C ILE A 329 11.42 -21.13 -4.15
N ILE A 330 12.10 -20.93 -5.29
CA ILE A 330 12.36 -21.98 -6.27
C ILE A 330 13.65 -22.73 -5.88
N PRO A 331 13.60 -24.07 -5.65
CA PRO A 331 14.74 -24.85 -5.19
C PRO A 331 16.01 -24.70 -6.03
N LYS A 332 15.87 -24.64 -7.36
CA LYS A 332 16.99 -24.48 -8.28
C LYS A 332 17.72 -23.15 -8.09
N ASP A 333 16.97 -22.06 -7.92
CA ASP A 333 17.53 -20.73 -7.73
C ASP A 333 18.11 -20.62 -6.31
N ALA A 334 17.44 -21.20 -5.31
CA ALA A 334 17.96 -21.28 -3.94
C ALA A 334 19.29 -22.04 -3.87
N GLN A 335 19.44 -23.16 -4.58
CA GLN A 335 20.71 -23.89 -4.67
C GLN A 335 21.82 -23.04 -5.30
N MET A 336 21.50 -22.18 -6.27
CA MET A 336 22.46 -21.24 -6.85
C MET A 336 22.94 -20.23 -5.80
N ILE A 337 22.02 -19.66 -5.03
CA ILE A 337 22.33 -18.76 -3.91
C ILE A 337 23.18 -19.46 -2.86
N GLN A 338 22.86 -20.71 -2.52
CA GLN A 338 23.67 -21.52 -1.62
C GLN A 338 25.11 -21.68 -2.11
N ASN A 339 25.32 -21.89 -3.41
CA ASN A 339 26.66 -22.03 -3.98
C ASN A 339 27.48 -20.74 -3.82
N TYR A 340 26.86 -19.57 -4.03
CA TYR A 340 27.51 -18.28 -3.78
C TYR A 340 27.87 -18.09 -2.30
N LEU A 341 26.98 -18.44 -1.38
CA LEU A 341 27.26 -18.37 0.07
C LEU A 341 28.44 -19.29 0.46
N ASN A 342 28.49 -20.50 -0.08
CA ASN A 342 29.62 -21.41 0.14
C ASN A 342 30.93 -20.84 -0.42
N GLU A 343 30.89 -20.29 -1.63
CA GLU A 343 32.05 -19.63 -2.26
C GLU A 343 32.52 -18.41 -1.47
N PHE A 344 31.60 -17.59 -0.97
CA PHE A 344 31.90 -16.46 -0.10
C PHE A 344 32.60 -16.92 1.18
N ASN A 345 32.10 -17.98 1.81
CA ASN A 345 32.71 -18.54 3.01
C ASN A 345 34.12 -19.10 2.74
N GLU A 346 34.30 -19.88 1.67
CA GLU A 346 35.59 -20.43 1.26
C GLU A 346 36.64 -19.33 0.99
N LYS A 347 36.22 -18.25 0.34
CA LYS A 347 37.07 -17.12 -0.02
C LYS A 347 37.23 -16.09 1.10
N LYS A 348 36.51 -16.24 2.22
CA LYS A 348 36.38 -15.21 3.27
C LYS A 348 35.99 -13.85 2.67
N TYR A 349 35.02 -13.88 1.77
CA TYR A 349 34.53 -12.70 1.09
C TYR A 349 33.93 -11.72 2.09
N VAL A 350 34.27 -10.44 1.92
CA VAL A 350 33.69 -9.33 2.67
C VAL A 350 33.13 -8.35 1.64
N PRO A 351 31.82 -8.06 1.65
CA PRO A 351 31.25 -7.07 0.74
C PRO A 351 31.90 -5.71 0.96
N LYS A 352 32.26 -5.03 -0.14
CA LYS A 352 32.89 -3.69 -0.09
C LYS A 352 32.03 -2.68 0.68
N SER A 353 30.72 -2.82 0.60
CA SER A 353 29.76 -1.99 1.32
C SER A 353 29.80 -2.15 2.85
N LEU A 354 30.37 -3.25 3.36
CA LEU A 354 30.43 -3.55 4.80
C LEU A 354 31.85 -3.52 5.37
N GLU A 355 32.88 -3.43 4.52
CA GLU A 355 34.29 -3.58 4.93
C GLU A 355 34.76 -2.56 5.98
N MET A 356 34.14 -1.37 6.01
CA MET A 356 34.49 -0.32 6.98
C MET A 356 33.73 -0.43 8.31
N PHE A 357 32.66 -1.21 8.37
CA PHE A 357 31.78 -1.32 9.53
C PHE A 357 32.02 -2.61 10.32
N GLU A 358 32.45 -3.67 9.65
CA GLU A 358 32.76 -4.95 10.28
C GLU A 358 34.08 -5.52 9.73
N THR A 359 34.99 -5.86 10.65
CA THR A 359 36.33 -6.36 10.35
C THR A 359 36.53 -7.81 10.80
N ASN A 360 35.63 -8.33 11.63
CA ASN A 360 35.66 -9.70 12.10
C ASN A 360 35.21 -10.66 10.99
N THR A 361 36.17 -11.27 10.30
CA THR A 361 35.89 -12.28 9.26
C THR A 361 35.02 -13.45 9.73
N THR A 362 34.97 -13.73 11.03
CA THR A 362 34.11 -14.79 11.61
C THR A 362 32.63 -14.42 11.50
N TYR A 363 32.28 -13.14 11.69
CA TYR A 363 30.91 -12.64 11.53
C TYR A 363 30.34 -13.01 10.16
N PHE A 364 31.09 -12.72 9.09
CA PHE A 364 30.70 -13.03 7.72
C PHE A 364 30.60 -14.54 7.49
N GLY A 365 31.62 -15.30 7.91
CA GLY A 365 31.67 -16.74 7.74
C GLY A 365 30.51 -17.48 8.44
N ASP A 366 30.18 -17.09 9.67
CA ASP A 366 29.07 -17.68 10.43
C ASP A 366 27.72 -17.41 9.75
N ARG A 367 27.47 -16.17 9.28
CA ARG A 367 26.26 -15.84 8.53
C ARG A 367 26.14 -16.63 7.24
N TYR A 368 27.21 -16.73 6.44
CA TYR A 368 27.21 -17.52 5.22
C TYR A 368 26.92 -19.00 5.49
N ALA A 369 27.55 -19.58 6.52
CA ALA A 369 27.37 -20.97 6.88
C ALA A 369 25.93 -21.27 7.34
N VAL A 370 25.37 -20.44 8.22
CA VAL A 370 24.01 -20.62 8.75
C VAL A 370 22.97 -20.46 7.65
N THR A 371 23.10 -19.44 6.80
CA THR A 371 22.19 -19.22 5.66
C THR A 371 22.30 -20.33 4.62
N SER A 372 23.51 -20.87 4.37
CA SER A 372 23.69 -22.04 3.52
C SER A 372 23.00 -23.29 4.07
N GLU A 373 23.10 -23.55 5.38
CA GLU A 373 22.42 -24.70 6.01
C GLU A 373 20.89 -24.52 6.04
N TRP A 374 20.39 -23.29 6.18
CA TRP A 374 18.96 -23.00 6.02
C TRP A 374 18.44 -23.47 4.66
N ILE A 375 19.12 -23.07 3.58
CA ILE A 375 18.73 -23.43 2.21
C ILE A 375 18.74 -24.94 2.02
N LYS A 376 19.78 -25.62 2.55
CA LYS A 376 19.89 -27.08 2.50
C LYS A 376 18.72 -27.77 3.20
N THR A 377 18.28 -27.23 4.33
CA THR A 377 17.24 -27.83 5.19
C THR A 377 15.84 -27.58 4.64
N HIS A 378 15.57 -26.36 4.16
CA HIS A 378 14.23 -25.94 3.73
C HIS A 378 14.01 -25.98 2.22
N ASN A 379 15.07 -26.21 1.44
CA ASN A 379 15.04 -26.27 -0.02
C ASN A 379 14.56 -24.96 -0.69
N HIS A 380 14.74 -23.83 0.00
CA HIS A 380 14.49 -22.47 -0.49
C HIS A 380 15.39 -21.46 0.24
N ALA A 381 15.55 -20.27 -0.32
CA ALA A 381 16.35 -19.17 0.23
C ALA A 381 15.52 -18.04 0.85
N VAL A 382 14.22 -18.28 1.09
CA VAL A 382 13.34 -17.35 1.78
C VAL A 382 13.70 -17.30 3.28
N ILE A 383 14.23 -16.16 3.73
CA ILE A 383 14.52 -15.81 5.13
C ILE A 383 14.11 -14.35 5.32
N SER A 384 13.38 -14.06 6.40
CA SER A 384 13.01 -12.70 6.78
C SER A 384 12.80 -12.60 8.30
N ASN A 385 12.07 -11.60 8.78
CA ASN A 385 11.99 -11.19 10.19
C ASN A 385 10.56 -11.10 10.75
N GLY A 386 9.57 -11.58 9.99
CA GLY A 386 8.17 -11.59 10.39
C GLY A 386 7.79 -12.76 11.30
N PRO A 387 6.53 -12.78 11.77
CA PRO A 387 6.04 -13.74 12.76
C PRO A 387 5.88 -15.17 12.23
N PHE A 388 5.96 -15.38 10.92
CA PHE A 388 5.94 -16.71 10.32
C PHE A 388 7.14 -16.88 9.40
N TYR A 389 7.64 -18.11 9.30
CA TYR A 389 8.65 -18.47 8.30
C TYR A 389 8.05 -19.43 7.26
N LEU A 390 8.59 -19.41 6.04
CA LEU A 390 8.21 -20.37 5.01
C LEU A 390 8.71 -21.76 5.43
N SER A 391 7.79 -22.70 5.64
CA SER A 391 8.13 -24.07 6.04
C SER A 391 8.16 -25.02 4.85
N ALA A 392 7.20 -24.88 3.93
CA ALA A 392 7.13 -25.73 2.76
C ALA A 392 6.47 -25.02 1.59
N TYR A 393 6.95 -25.34 0.39
CA TYR A 393 6.40 -24.88 -0.87
C TYR A 393 6.19 -26.07 -1.79
N SER A 394 4.94 -26.35 -2.14
CA SER A 394 4.53 -27.48 -2.96
C SER A 394 3.70 -27.01 -4.16
N PRO A 395 4.35 -26.69 -5.30
CA PRO A 395 3.65 -26.23 -6.49
C PRO A 395 2.72 -27.30 -7.08
N GLU A 396 3.06 -28.58 -6.93
CA GLU A 396 2.25 -29.71 -7.43
C GLU A 396 0.89 -29.79 -6.74
N SER A 397 0.85 -29.64 -5.41
CA SER A 397 -0.39 -29.60 -4.62
C SER A 397 -1.01 -28.21 -4.53
N ARG A 398 -0.34 -27.19 -5.06
CA ARG A 398 -0.70 -25.77 -4.92
C ARG A 398 -0.86 -25.37 -3.46
N THR A 399 0.13 -25.71 -2.64
CA THR A 399 0.13 -25.43 -1.20
C THR A 399 1.41 -24.71 -0.80
N ILE A 400 1.25 -23.69 0.06
CA ILE A 400 2.34 -23.07 0.81
C ILE A 400 2.01 -23.25 2.29
N ILE A 401 2.98 -23.71 3.07
CA ILE A 401 2.89 -23.85 4.51
C ILE A 401 3.86 -22.86 5.13
N VAL A 402 3.34 -22.03 6.02
CA VAL A 402 4.13 -21.16 6.89
C VAL A 402 3.90 -21.59 8.33
N ASN A 403 4.95 -21.59 9.13
CA ASN A 403 4.87 -21.93 10.55
C ASN A 403 5.17 -20.69 11.38
N ALA A 404 4.57 -20.60 12.57
CA ALA A 404 4.90 -19.56 13.53
C ALA A 404 6.40 -19.60 13.85
N PHE A 405 7.02 -18.42 13.87
CA PHE A 405 8.40 -18.25 14.28
C PHE A 405 8.44 -17.83 15.75
N ASP A 406 8.41 -18.83 16.63
CA ASP A 406 8.39 -18.65 18.10
C ASP A 406 9.77 -18.25 18.66
N ASP A 407 10.31 -17.14 18.18
CA ASP A 407 11.59 -16.58 18.63
C ASP A 407 11.39 -15.53 19.73
N GLN A 408 12.17 -15.63 20.80
CA GLN A 408 12.02 -14.76 21.98
C GLN A 408 12.43 -13.30 21.72
N THR A 409 13.19 -13.03 20.66
CA THR A 409 13.60 -11.68 20.27
C THR A 409 12.58 -10.99 19.36
N TYR A 410 11.56 -11.72 18.87
CA TYR A 410 10.49 -11.13 18.07
C TYR A 410 9.69 -10.10 18.88
N PRO A 411 9.51 -8.86 18.40
CA PRO A 411 9.01 -7.77 19.24
C PRO A 411 7.50 -7.81 19.53
N PHE A 412 6.72 -8.56 18.75
CA PHE A 412 5.25 -8.55 18.86
C PHE A 412 4.73 -9.87 19.43
N LYS A 413 4.03 -9.78 20.56
CA LYS A 413 3.38 -10.94 21.18
C LYS A 413 2.08 -11.30 20.45
N LEU A 414 1.60 -12.52 20.68
CA LEU A 414 0.28 -12.94 20.23
C LEU A 414 -0.79 -11.91 20.66
N GLY A 415 -1.65 -11.50 19.72
CA GLY A 415 -2.71 -10.53 19.96
C GLY A 415 -2.28 -9.05 19.95
N TYR A 416 -1.01 -8.76 19.63
CA TYR A 416 -0.52 -7.37 19.53
C TYR A 416 -1.39 -6.50 18.59
N TRP A 417 -1.87 -7.06 17.48
CA TRP A 417 -2.69 -6.36 16.49
C TRP A 417 -4.21 -6.38 16.77
N SER A 418 -4.62 -6.79 17.96
CA SER A 418 -6.04 -6.92 18.33
C SER A 418 -6.80 -5.58 18.38
N GLU A 419 -6.07 -4.46 18.47
CA GLU A 419 -6.67 -3.11 18.40
C GLU A 419 -7.43 -2.86 17.08
N PHE A 420 -7.04 -3.54 16.00
CA PHE A 420 -7.68 -3.43 14.69
C PHE A 420 -8.93 -4.30 14.52
N GLU A 421 -9.30 -5.10 15.52
CA GLU A 421 -10.49 -5.96 15.47
C GLU A 421 -11.79 -5.18 15.66
N LYS A 422 -11.75 -4.08 16.42
CA LYS A 422 -12.95 -3.37 16.92
C LYS A 422 -12.93 -1.90 16.51
N THR A 423 -12.97 -1.66 15.21
CA THR A 423 -13.03 -0.31 14.67
C THR A 423 -14.45 0.25 14.70
N GLU A 424 -14.59 1.45 15.26
CA GLU A 424 -15.84 2.19 15.32
C GLU A 424 -16.00 3.06 14.07
N PHE A 425 -16.93 2.70 13.19
CA PHE A 425 -17.23 3.47 11.99
C PHE A 425 -18.15 4.65 12.32
N PRO A 426 -17.95 5.83 11.68
CA PRO A 426 -18.93 6.91 11.76
C PRO A 426 -20.29 6.39 11.27
N LYS A 427 -21.37 6.86 11.88
CA LYS A 427 -22.74 6.56 11.41
C LYS A 427 -23.63 7.78 11.51
N ILE A 428 -24.48 7.95 10.51
CA ILE A 428 -25.62 8.86 10.52
C ILE A 428 -26.80 8.07 11.09
N THR A 429 -27.27 8.48 12.26
CA THR A 429 -28.35 7.78 12.96
C THR A 429 -29.73 8.38 12.68
N ASN A 430 -29.79 9.68 12.38
CA ASN A 430 -31.02 10.38 12.08
C ASN A 430 -30.74 11.63 11.25
N VAL A 431 -31.65 11.96 10.32
CA VAL A 431 -31.58 13.15 9.46
C VAL A 431 -32.99 13.71 9.29
N ASN A 432 -33.22 14.92 9.80
CA ASN A 432 -34.51 15.59 9.71
C ASN A 432 -34.51 16.61 8.57
N VAL A 433 -34.94 16.18 7.37
CA VAL A 433 -35.00 17.02 6.18
C VAL A 433 -36.47 17.31 5.83
N PRO A 434 -36.84 18.59 5.59
CA PRO A 434 -38.19 18.91 5.14
C PRO A 434 -38.41 18.43 3.71
N ASN A 435 -39.62 17.94 3.39
CA ASN A 435 -39.97 17.53 2.03
C ASN A 435 -40.09 18.71 1.05
N ILE A 436 -40.42 19.90 1.56
CA ILE A 436 -40.63 21.11 0.77
C ILE A 436 -40.06 22.30 1.54
N ILE A 437 -39.37 23.20 0.84
CA ILE A 437 -39.02 24.52 1.34
C ILE A 437 -39.44 25.63 0.37
N GLN A 438 -39.76 26.80 0.91
CA GLN A 438 -40.03 27.97 0.08
C GLN A 438 -38.71 28.57 -0.43
N LYS A 439 -38.70 29.00 -1.70
CA LYS A 439 -37.56 29.68 -2.30
C LYS A 439 -37.21 30.93 -1.50
N GLY A 440 -35.96 30.99 -1.04
CA GLY A 440 -35.45 32.06 -0.20
C GLY A 440 -35.77 31.98 1.28
N ALA A 441 -36.45 30.92 1.73
CA ALA A 441 -36.42 30.54 3.14
C ALA A 441 -35.06 29.90 3.47
N GLY A 442 -34.57 30.12 4.69
CA GLY A 442 -33.42 29.37 5.20
C GLY A 442 -33.78 27.91 5.41
N LEU A 443 -32.81 27.02 5.22
CA LEU A 443 -32.94 25.59 5.46
C LEU A 443 -32.11 25.22 6.70
N GLU A 444 -32.75 24.60 7.69
CA GLU A 444 -32.08 23.94 8.81
C GLU A 444 -32.36 22.44 8.76
N ILE A 445 -31.32 21.63 8.87
CA ILE A 445 -31.40 20.16 8.89
C ILE A 445 -30.71 19.68 10.15
N ASP A 446 -31.46 19.02 11.03
CA ASP A 446 -30.91 18.37 12.23
C ASP A 446 -30.34 16.99 11.85
N ILE A 447 -29.14 16.70 12.32
CA ILE A 447 -28.43 15.45 12.03
C ILE A 447 -27.86 14.88 13.31
N ASP A 448 -28.16 13.61 13.58
CA ASP A 448 -27.58 12.87 14.69
C ASP A 448 -26.57 11.84 14.16
N THR A 449 -25.39 11.79 14.77
CA THR A 449 -24.29 10.91 14.36
C THR A 449 -23.67 10.18 15.55
N THR A 450 -22.93 9.11 15.27
CA THR A 450 -22.04 8.45 16.24
C THR A 450 -20.66 8.28 15.63
N HIS A 451 -19.59 8.47 16.41
CA HIS A 451 -18.18 8.28 16.00
C HIS A 451 -17.74 9.13 14.80
N ALA A 452 -18.44 10.24 14.52
CA ALA A 452 -18.12 11.19 13.47
C ALA A 452 -17.55 12.48 14.06
N ASN A 453 -16.52 13.03 13.42
CA ASN A 453 -15.85 14.28 13.78
C ASN A 453 -16.36 15.46 12.94
N SER A 454 -16.81 15.20 11.72
CA SER A 454 -17.36 16.23 10.82
C SER A 454 -18.43 15.66 9.88
N ILE A 455 -19.22 16.57 9.31
CA ILE A 455 -20.16 16.29 8.23
C ILE A 455 -19.75 17.09 7.01
N LEU A 456 -19.63 16.44 5.86
CA LEU A 456 -19.56 17.08 4.56
C LEU A 456 -20.90 16.88 3.85
N TYR A 457 -21.55 17.96 3.42
CA TYR A 457 -22.80 17.87 2.68
C TYR A 457 -22.69 18.50 1.29
N PHE A 458 -23.50 17.98 0.37
CA PHE A 458 -23.70 18.51 -0.96
C PHE A 458 -25.19 18.72 -1.18
N LEU A 459 -25.55 19.94 -1.62
CA LEU A 459 -26.89 20.25 -2.12
C LEU A 459 -26.76 20.62 -3.58
N SER A 460 -27.45 19.91 -4.47
CA SER A 460 -27.39 20.15 -5.92
C SER A 460 -28.76 20.19 -6.60
N ASP A 461 -28.84 20.87 -7.74
CA ASP A 461 -29.98 20.78 -8.66
C ASP A 461 -29.59 20.13 -10.00
N SER A 462 -30.58 19.99 -10.89
CA SER A 462 -30.40 19.42 -12.24
C SER A 462 -29.56 20.31 -13.17
N ASN A 463 -29.28 21.56 -12.80
CA ASN A 463 -28.61 22.56 -13.62
C ASN A 463 -27.17 22.82 -13.14
N ASN A 464 -26.58 21.88 -12.39
CA ASN A 464 -25.23 21.94 -11.83
C ASN A 464 -25.00 23.08 -10.81
N ASN A 465 -26.04 23.74 -10.29
CA ASN A 465 -25.85 24.58 -9.11
C ASN A 465 -25.60 23.65 -7.93
N SER A 466 -24.56 23.95 -7.14
CA SER A 466 -24.25 23.15 -5.96
C SER A 466 -23.66 23.97 -4.81
N ILE A 467 -23.98 23.53 -3.60
CA ILE A 467 -23.32 23.97 -2.37
C ILE A 467 -22.62 22.75 -1.79
N SER A 468 -21.37 22.94 -1.38
CA SER A 468 -20.61 21.96 -0.60
C SER A 468 -19.99 22.67 0.61
N GLU A 469 -20.20 22.14 1.81
CA GLU A 469 -19.65 22.70 3.03
C GLU A 469 -19.41 21.61 4.07
N SER A 470 -18.36 21.78 4.88
CA SER A 470 -17.99 20.87 5.97
C SER A 470 -18.29 21.51 7.32
N ILE A 471 -18.86 20.74 8.24
CA ILE A 471 -19.27 21.19 9.57
C ILE A 471 -18.66 20.25 10.61
N ASN A 472 -17.91 20.80 11.57
CA ASN A 472 -17.39 20.02 12.69
C ASN A 472 -18.52 19.60 13.65
N ILE A 473 -18.35 18.44 14.26
CA ILE A 473 -19.30 17.83 15.19
C ILE A 473 -18.70 17.85 16.59
N ASP A 474 -19.18 18.75 17.45
CA ASP A 474 -18.70 18.85 18.84
C ASP A 474 -19.43 17.87 19.80
N LYS A 475 -20.61 17.39 19.38
CA LYS A 475 -21.49 16.44 20.09
C LYS A 475 -22.11 15.54 19.05
N ASN A 476 -22.61 14.34 19.40
CA ASN A 476 -23.31 13.37 18.53
C ASN A 476 -24.55 13.90 17.75
N SER A 477 -24.73 15.23 17.63
CA SER A 477 -25.72 15.92 16.83
C SER A 477 -25.14 17.22 16.29
N THR A 478 -25.47 17.60 15.05
CA THR A 478 -25.14 18.90 14.46
C THR A 478 -26.30 19.42 13.59
N LYS A 479 -26.18 20.64 13.08
CA LYS A 479 -27.18 21.25 12.19
C LYS A 479 -26.52 21.81 10.93
N ILE A 480 -27.03 21.41 9.76
CA ILE A 480 -26.74 22.13 8.51
C ILE A 480 -27.63 23.37 8.48
N ARG A 481 -27.04 24.53 8.22
CA ARG A 481 -27.75 25.80 8.07
C ARG A 481 -27.41 26.44 6.73
N ILE A 482 -28.39 26.50 5.83
CA ILE A 482 -28.25 27.16 4.53
C ILE A 482 -29.09 28.43 4.55
N SER A 483 -28.46 29.57 4.29
CA SER A 483 -29.16 30.86 4.28
C SER A 483 -30.16 30.92 3.13
N GLY A 484 -31.24 31.70 3.33
CA GLY A 484 -32.23 31.94 2.28
C GLY A 484 -31.62 32.55 1.02
N GLU A 485 -30.56 33.34 1.13
CA GLU A 485 -29.83 33.90 -0.02
C GLU A 485 -29.23 32.79 -0.89
N LYS A 486 -28.51 31.84 -0.28
CA LYS A 486 -27.97 30.66 -0.97
C LYS A 486 -29.09 29.81 -1.59
N ILE A 487 -30.23 29.63 -0.89
CA ILE A 487 -31.39 28.89 -1.42
C ILE A 487 -32.05 29.60 -2.61
N LYS A 488 -32.00 30.93 -2.70
CA LYS A 488 -32.54 31.68 -3.86
C LYS A 488 -31.79 31.40 -5.15
N GLU A 489 -30.50 31.06 -5.08
CA GLU A 489 -29.66 30.74 -6.24
C GLU A 489 -30.11 29.45 -6.94
N PHE A 490 -30.78 28.55 -6.21
CA PHE A 490 -31.31 27.31 -6.76
C PHE A 490 -32.63 27.51 -7.51
N ASP A 491 -32.81 26.72 -8.57
CA ASP A 491 -34.06 26.68 -9.32
C ASP A 491 -35.19 26.00 -8.55
N ASN A 492 -36.43 26.25 -8.96
CA ASN A 492 -37.58 25.54 -8.40
C ASN A 492 -37.52 24.05 -8.78
N GLY A 493 -38.15 23.20 -7.97
CA GLY A 493 -38.21 21.75 -8.17
C GLY A 493 -37.26 20.97 -7.27
N ALA A 494 -36.99 19.72 -7.65
CA ALA A 494 -36.24 18.77 -6.84
C ALA A 494 -34.79 19.22 -6.60
N LYS A 495 -34.30 18.94 -5.40
CA LYS A 495 -32.92 19.16 -4.97
C LYS A 495 -32.42 17.90 -4.31
N ASP A 496 -31.21 17.51 -4.67
CA ASP A 496 -30.55 16.35 -4.12
C ASP A 496 -29.65 16.77 -2.98
N LEU A 497 -29.86 16.15 -1.83
CA LEU A 497 -29.05 16.31 -0.64
C LEU A 497 -28.24 15.03 -0.43
N LYS A 498 -26.93 15.18 -0.30
CA LYS A 498 -26.00 14.14 0.14
C LYS A 498 -25.28 14.61 1.38
N ILE A 499 -25.17 13.74 2.37
CA ILE A 499 -24.53 14.00 3.65
C ILE A 499 -23.55 12.87 3.89
N PHE A 500 -22.31 13.21 4.24
CA PHE A 500 -21.25 12.28 4.58
C PHE A 500 -20.81 12.55 6.03
N ALA A 501 -20.91 11.56 6.90
CA ALA A 501 -20.34 11.62 8.24
C ALA A 501 -18.91 11.08 8.20
N ILE A 502 -17.96 11.91 8.59
CA ILE A 502 -16.51 11.67 8.46
C ILE A 502 -15.90 11.49 9.86
N SER A 503 -14.98 10.54 10.00
CA SER A 503 -14.22 10.29 11.22
C SER A 503 -12.72 10.51 10.97
N ASP A 504 -12.01 11.01 11.96
CA ASP A 504 -10.55 11.09 11.94
C ASP A 504 -9.90 9.72 12.20
N SER A 505 -10.65 8.79 12.79
CA SER A 505 -10.19 7.44 13.14
C SER A 505 -10.46 6.39 12.06
N VAL A 506 -11.30 6.71 11.06
CA VAL A 506 -11.67 5.79 9.96
C VAL A 506 -11.96 6.57 8.67
N LEU A 507 -11.30 6.19 7.57
CA LEU A 507 -11.42 6.85 6.26
C LEU A 507 -12.75 6.62 5.56
N LYS A 508 -13.46 5.54 5.87
CA LYS A 508 -14.75 5.23 5.25
C LYS A 508 -15.84 6.08 5.92
N PRO A 509 -16.40 7.10 5.24
CA PRO A 509 -17.53 7.82 5.78
C PRO A 509 -18.79 6.95 5.74
N ASP A 510 -19.76 7.30 6.58
CA ASP A 510 -21.15 6.90 6.35
C ASP A 510 -21.84 7.95 5.48
N TYR A 511 -22.84 7.55 4.71
CA TYR A 511 -23.51 8.45 3.79
C TYR A 511 -25.03 8.33 3.86
N TYR A 512 -25.68 9.48 3.74
CA TYR A 512 -27.13 9.60 3.62
C TYR A 512 -27.45 10.42 2.38
N SER A 513 -28.46 10.02 1.62
CA SER A 513 -28.93 10.77 0.46
C SER A 513 -30.45 10.78 0.38
N THR A 514 -31.00 11.96 0.09
CA THR A 514 -32.44 12.19 -0.10
C THR A 514 -32.66 13.34 -1.07
N SER A 515 -33.91 13.61 -1.41
CA SER A 515 -34.30 14.77 -2.22
C SER A 515 -35.48 15.51 -1.60
N PHE A 516 -35.55 16.83 -1.80
CA PHE A 516 -36.67 17.68 -1.37
C PHE A 516 -37.01 18.72 -2.44
N LEU A 517 -38.15 19.41 -2.31
CA LEU A 517 -38.63 20.39 -3.30
C LEU A 517 -38.41 21.84 -2.85
N ILE A 518 -37.91 22.67 -3.76
CA ILE A 518 -37.94 24.14 -3.62
C ILE A 518 -39.11 24.70 -4.45
N VAL A 519 -39.98 25.50 -3.84
CA VAL A 519 -41.17 26.09 -4.49
C VAL A 519 -41.26 27.60 -4.23
N GLU A 520 -41.83 28.39 -5.16
CA GLU A 520 -41.89 29.86 -4.99
C GLU A 520 -42.83 30.33 -3.86
N ASN A 521 -43.94 29.64 -3.67
CA ASN A 521 -44.96 29.95 -2.65
C ASN A 521 -45.30 28.67 -1.86
N ASN A 522 -45.92 28.83 -0.68
CA ASN A 522 -46.41 27.74 0.20
C ASN A 522 -47.46 26.84 -0.50
N GLY A 523 -47.04 26.11 -1.53
CA GLY A 523 -47.80 25.07 -2.17
C GLY A 523 -47.75 23.86 -1.25
N VAL A 524 -48.84 23.61 -0.55
CA VAL A 524 -49.14 22.29 -0.01
C VAL A 524 -49.07 21.33 -1.20
N LEU A 525 -48.17 20.34 -1.16
CA LEU A 525 -48.25 19.22 -2.12
C LEU A 525 -49.68 18.68 -2.05
N PRO A 526 -50.33 18.33 -3.18
CA PRO A 526 -51.61 17.64 -3.10
C PRO A 526 -51.43 16.43 -2.17
N GLU A 527 -52.22 16.36 -1.09
CA GLU A 527 -52.30 15.16 -0.27
C GLU A 527 -52.67 14.03 -1.22
N LEU A 528 -51.72 13.12 -1.46
CA LEU A 528 -52.04 11.83 -2.01
C LEU A 528 -52.79 11.10 -0.89
N ASN A 529 -54.11 11.26 -0.91
CA ASN A 529 -55.01 10.43 -0.13
C ASN A 529 -54.78 8.99 -0.58
N TYR A 530 -54.05 8.22 0.24
CA TYR A 530 -53.93 6.78 0.08
C TYR A 530 -55.21 6.03 0.47
N ASP A 531 -56.32 6.74 0.70
CA ASP A 531 -57.60 6.15 1.10
C ASP A 531 -58.31 5.34 -0.02
N ASP A 532 -57.88 5.43 -1.28
CA ASP A 532 -58.43 4.63 -2.39
C ASP A 532 -57.38 3.77 -3.14
N THR A 533 -56.25 3.48 -2.50
CA THR A 533 -55.41 2.34 -2.90
C THR A 533 -55.60 1.22 -1.91
N GLU A 534 -56.56 0.35 -2.19
CA GLU A 534 -56.53 -1.02 -1.68
C GLU A 534 -55.16 -1.61 -2.03
N PHE A 535 -54.24 -1.59 -1.06
CA PHE A 535 -53.18 -2.59 -1.04
C PHE A 535 -53.89 -3.91 -0.83
N ASN A 536 -54.16 -4.61 -1.94
CA ASN A 536 -54.59 -5.99 -1.91
C ASN A 536 -53.42 -6.81 -1.37
N GLN A 537 -53.31 -6.87 -0.04
CA GLN A 537 -52.49 -7.81 0.71
C GLN A 537 -53.09 -9.21 0.52
N ASN A 538 -53.04 -9.74 -0.72
CA ASN A 538 -53.22 -11.17 -0.98
C ASN A 538 -52.95 -11.66 -2.40
N ASP A 539 -52.18 -10.95 -3.24
CA ASP A 539 -51.62 -11.62 -4.42
C ASP A 539 -50.23 -12.16 -4.08
N SER A 540 -50.26 -13.40 -3.58
CA SER A 540 -49.12 -14.27 -3.33
C SER A 540 -48.16 -14.29 -4.53
N PHE A 541 -47.04 -13.57 -4.38
CA PHE A 541 -45.90 -13.57 -5.31
C PHE A 541 -45.09 -14.88 -5.27
N GLU A 542 -45.59 -15.94 -4.62
CA GLU A 542 -44.94 -17.24 -4.53
C GLU A 542 -45.15 -18.11 -5.79
N TRP A 543 -46.27 -17.98 -6.50
CA TRP A 543 -46.54 -18.81 -7.68
C TRP A 543 -45.73 -18.40 -8.91
N VAL A 544 -45.39 -17.12 -9.05
CA VAL A 544 -44.58 -16.59 -10.16
C VAL A 544 -43.12 -17.05 -10.06
N LEU A 545 -42.60 -17.22 -8.84
CA LEU A 545 -41.25 -17.76 -8.60
C LEU A 545 -41.15 -19.27 -8.89
N LEU A 546 -42.25 -20.03 -8.89
CA LEU A 546 -42.27 -21.45 -9.26
C LEU A 546 -42.45 -21.68 -10.78
N ILE A 547 -43.08 -20.76 -11.50
CA ILE A 547 -43.30 -20.90 -12.95
C ILE A 547 -41.98 -20.83 -13.74
N VAL A 548 -41.05 -19.97 -13.32
CA VAL A 548 -39.77 -19.76 -14.04
C VAL A 548 -38.88 -21.02 -14.01
N PRO A 549 -38.64 -21.70 -12.87
CA PRO A 549 -37.93 -22.98 -12.83
C PRO A 549 -38.63 -24.07 -13.63
N THR A 550 -39.97 -24.11 -13.60
CA THR A 550 -40.74 -25.17 -14.28
C THR A 550 -40.65 -25.04 -15.81
N ILE A 551 -40.67 -23.82 -16.34
CA ILE A 551 -40.45 -23.56 -17.77
C ILE A 551 -39.02 -23.92 -18.19
N ILE A 552 -38.02 -23.64 -17.36
CA ILE A 552 -36.62 -24.02 -17.61
C ILE A 552 -36.45 -25.55 -17.61
N ILE A 553 -37.10 -26.26 -16.69
CA ILE A 553 -37.06 -27.73 -16.65
C ILE A 553 -37.76 -28.33 -17.88
N ILE A 554 -38.93 -27.83 -18.27
CA ILE A 554 -39.67 -28.34 -19.44
C ILE A 554 -38.90 -28.08 -20.74
N THR A 555 -38.32 -26.89 -20.91
CA THR A 555 -37.49 -26.57 -22.09
C THR A 555 -36.22 -27.40 -22.14
N THR A 556 -35.60 -27.68 -21.00
CA THR A 556 -34.42 -28.56 -20.91
C THR A 556 -34.78 -30.02 -21.23
N ILE A 557 -35.91 -30.54 -20.74
CA ILE A 557 -36.39 -31.89 -21.06
C ILE A 557 -36.73 -32.02 -22.54
N ILE A 558 -37.39 -31.02 -23.15
CA ILE A 558 -37.71 -31.01 -24.59
C ILE A 558 -36.42 -30.96 -25.43
N TYR A 559 -35.43 -30.16 -25.02
CA TYR A 559 -34.13 -30.07 -25.68
C TYR A 559 -33.35 -31.40 -25.62
N ILE A 560 -33.37 -32.08 -24.47
CA ILE A 560 -32.73 -33.39 -24.29
C ILE A 560 -33.46 -34.48 -25.09
N LYS A 561 -34.80 -34.44 -25.16
CA LYS A 561 -35.60 -35.42 -25.95
C LYS A 561 -35.39 -35.27 -27.45
N LYS A 562 -35.17 -34.05 -27.95
CA LYS A 562 -34.83 -33.77 -29.36
C LYS A 562 -33.42 -34.21 -29.78
N ARG A 563 -32.52 -34.48 -28.83
CA ARG A 563 -31.15 -34.98 -29.08
C ARG A 563 -31.01 -36.50 -29.01
N LYS A 564 -32.06 -37.22 -28.59
CA LYS A 564 -32.07 -38.69 -28.46
C LYS A 564 -32.95 -39.40 -29.49
N HIS A 565 -33.40 -38.70 -30.54
CA HIS A 565 -34.02 -39.28 -31.73
C HIS A 565 -33.24 -38.88 -32.98
#